data_AF-K0TMJ3-F1
#
_entry.id   AF-K0TMJ3-F1
#
_cell.length_a   1.000
_cell.length_b   1.000
_cell.length_c   1.000
_cell.angle_alpha   90.00
_cell.angle_beta   90.00
_cell.angle_gamma   90.00
#
_symmetry.space_group_name_H-M   'P 1'
#
loop_
_entity.id
_entity.type
_entity.pdbx_description
1 polymer ?
#
loop_
_entity_poly.entity_id
_entity_poly.type
_entity_poly.pdbx_seq_one_letter_code
_entity_poly.pdbx_strand_id
1 'polypeptide(L)'
;MLNLLINRKQLNYLHLDYNFNLKPTKTLTTKERKKSRFGNAFHLTREILRLTKLVVDAHVQFRLGNIDAYQLADGLQYTFNHVGQLTGMYRYKYRLMRQIRMCKDLKHLIYYRFNTGPVGKGPGVGFWAPSWRVWLFFLRGIVPLLERWLGNLLARQFEGRHSKSYAKNVTKQRVESHFDLELRASVMHDILDMMPQGVKQNKSRVILSHLSEAFRCWKANIPWKVPG
;
A
#
# COMPACT_ATOMS: atom_id res chain seq x y z
N MET A 1 -0.13 -19.74 7.10
CA MET A 1 0.61 -18.99 6.04
C MET A 1 1.23 -17.69 6.53
N LEU A 2 0.47 -16.69 7.01
CA LEU A 2 1.04 -15.38 7.40
C LEU A 2 2.12 -15.47 8.50
N ASN A 3 1.94 -16.35 9.49
CA ASN A 3 2.96 -16.60 10.52
C ASN A 3 4.27 -17.16 9.95
N LEU A 4 4.18 -18.06 8.96
CA LEU A 4 5.37 -18.58 8.30
C LEU A 4 6.15 -17.46 7.60
N LEU A 5 5.47 -16.48 7.00
CA LEU A 5 6.13 -15.32 6.40
C LEU A 5 6.81 -14.42 7.45
N ILE A 6 6.17 -14.21 8.61
CA ILE A 6 6.76 -13.46 9.74
C ILE A 6 8.03 -14.16 10.23
N ASN A 7 7.95 -15.47 10.45
CA ASN A 7 9.08 -16.28 10.92
C ASN A 7 10.19 -16.36 9.88
N ARG A 8 9.84 -16.51 8.59
CA ARG A 8 10.80 -16.52 7.47
C ARG A 8 11.58 -15.21 7.36
N LYS A 9 10.98 -14.08 7.74
CA LYS A 9 11.64 -12.77 7.83
C LYS A 9 12.41 -12.54 9.14
N GLN A 10 12.42 -13.53 10.04
CA GLN A 10 13.04 -13.48 11.37
C GLN A 10 12.53 -12.28 12.18
N LEU A 11 11.21 -12.14 12.26
CA LEU A 11 10.53 -11.06 12.98
C LEU A 11 9.93 -11.58 14.30
N ASN A 12 10.77 -12.15 15.16
CA ASN A 12 10.37 -12.81 16.42
C ASN A 12 9.73 -11.85 17.44
N TYR A 13 9.88 -10.54 17.22
CA TYR A 13 9.29 -9.47 18.03
C TYR A 13 7.89 -9.04 17.55
N LEU A 14 7.31 -9.78 16.60
CA LEU A 14 5.93 -9.61 16.15
C LEU A 14 5.13 -10.88 16.44
N HIS A 15 3.91 -10.68 16.94
CA HIS A 15 2.94 -11.73 17.15
C HIS A 15 1.67 -11.42 16.33
N LEU A 16 1.21 -12.41 15.56
CA LEU A 16 -0.09 -12.37 14.91
C LEU A 16 -1.03 -13.27 15.71
N ASP A 17 -2.02 -12.65 16.35
CA ASP A 17 -3.02 -13.41 17.11
C ASP A 17 -4.00 -14.15 16.17
N TYR A 18 -4.81 -15.04 16.74
CA TYR A 18 -5.78 -15.83 15.98
C TYR A 18 -6.87 -14.99 15.30
N ASN A 19 -7.12 -13.77 15.80
CA ASN A 19 -8.05 -12.79 15.20
C ASN A 19 -7.35 -11.84 14.22
N PHE A 20 -6.16 -12.25 13.75
CA PHE A 20 -5.35 -11.57 12.78
C PHE A 20 -4.89 -10.17 13.20
N ASN A 21 -4.82 -9.82 14.50
CA ASN A 21 -4.13 -8.60 14.93
C ASN A 21 -2.62 -8.83 14.92
N LEU A 22 -1.89 -7.95 14.25
CA LEU A 22 -0.42 -7.93 14.30
C LEU A 22 0.02 -6.97 15.39
N LYS A 23 0.65 -7.49 16.45
CA LYS A 23 1.12 -6.71 17.60
C LYS A 23 2.61 -6.93 17.83
N PRO A 24 3.35 -5.91 18.27
CA PRO A 24 4.71 -6.11 18.76
C PRO A 24 4.67 -6.78 20.15
N THR A 25 5.60 -7.69 20.43
CA THR A 25 5.72 -8.35 21.75
C THR A 25 6.49 -7.51 22.76
N LYS A 26 7.23 -6.51 22.28
CA LYS A 26 8.01 -5.54 23.07
C LYS A 26 8.06 -4.20 22.35
N THR A 27 8.51 -3.15 23.03
CA THR A 27 8.81 -1.86 22.36
C THR A 27 9.92 -2.05 21.33
N LEU A 28 9.67 -1.65 20.08
CA LEU A 28 10.59 -1.87 18.97
C LEU A 28 11.61 -0.74 18.84
N THR A 29 12.87 -1.12 18.61
CA THR A 29 13.91 -0.18 18.17
C THR A 29 13.59 0.39 16.78
N THR A 30 14.24 1.50 16.42
CA THR A 30 14.11 2.09 15.07
C THR A 30 14.51 1.11 13.95
N LYS A 31 15.53 0.27 14.19
CA LYS A 31 15.99 -0.76 13.26
C LYS A 31 14.94 -1.87 13.09
N GLU A 32 14.42 -2.40 14.19
CA GLU A 32 13.36 -3.42 14.17
C GLU A 32 12.10 -2.91 13.48
N ARG A 33 11.67 -1.68 13.78
CA ARG A 33 10.49 -1.02 13.17
C ARG A 33 10.65 -0.84 11.66
N LYS A 34 11.84 -0.45 11.19
CA LYS A 34 12.13 -0.34 9.76
C LYS A 34 12.12 -1.72 9.08
N LYS A 35 12.70 -2.74 9.72
CA LYS A 35 12.76 -4.13 9.19
C LYS A 35 11.38 -4.78 9.12
N SER A 36 10.52 -4.55 10.10
CA SER A 36 9.21 -5.21 10.22
C SER A 36 8.06 -4.49 9.52
N ARG A 37 8.32 -3.37 8.84
CA ARG A 37 7.30 -2.61 8.12
C ARG A 37 6.78 -3.40 6.91
N PHE A 38 5.63 -4.05 7.10
CA PHE A 38 4.91 -4.71 6.02
C PHE A 38 4.18 -3.69 5.12
N GLY A 39 4.00 -4.07 3.86
CA GLY A 39 3.27 -3.28 2.87
C GLY A 39 1.79 -3.66 2.77
N ASN A 40 1.09 -3.03 1.84
CA ASN A 40 -0.36 -3.21 1.63
C ASN A 40 -0.74 -4.66 1.30
N ALA A 41 0.08 -5.42 0.57
CA ALA A 41 -0.22 -6.80 0.22
C ALA A 41 -0.46 -7.69 1.44
N PHE A 42 0.45 -7.63 2.42
CA PHE A 42 0.36 -8.40 3.65
C PHE A 42 -0.85 -7.95 4.49
N HIS A 43 -0.97 -6.64 4.72
CA HIS A 43 -2.02 -6.12 5.59
C HIS A 43 -3.43 -6.25 5.01
N LEU A 44 -3.61 -6.04 3.70
CA LEU A 44 -4.90 -6.23 3.04
C LEU A 44 -5.33 -7.70 3.10
N THR A 45 -4.41 -8.63 2.82
CA THR A 45 -4.67 -10.08 2.95
C THR A 45 -5.06 -10.45 4.38
N ARG A 46 -4.32 -9.94 5.38
CA ARG A 46 -4.61 -10.15 6.80
C ARG A 46 -6.01 -9.68 7.19
N GLU A 47 -6.43 -8.51 6.71
CA GLU A 47 -7.76 -7.96 7.01
C GLU A 47 -8.89 -8.68 6.26
N ILE A 48 -8.64 -9.21 5.05
CA ILE A 48 -9.60 -10.08 4.35
C ILE A 48 -9.78 -11.39 5.14
N LEU A 49 -8.69 -12.00 5.60
CA LEU A 49 -8.76 -13.21 6.43
C LEU A 49 -9.47 -12.94 7.76
N ARG A 50 -9.30 -11.75 8.35
CA ARG A 50 -10.08 -11.34 9.52
C ARG A 50 -11.58 -11.31 9.21
N LEU A 51 -11.99 -10.71 8.09
CA LEU A 51 -13.41 -10.69 7.70
C LEU A 51 -13.96 -12.11 7.52
N THR A 52 -13.22 -12.97 6.82
CA THR A 52 -13.60 -14.38 6.65
C THR A 52 -13.71 -15.08 8.00
N LYS A 53 -12.77 -14.85 8.92
CA LYS A 53 -12.81 -15.44 10.26
C LYS A 53 -14.04 -15.01 11.04
N LEU A 54 -14.40 -13.73 11.02
CA LEU A 54 -15.60 -13.23 11.71
C LEU A 54 -16.87 -13.94 11.22
N VAL A 55 -17.00 -14.13 9.90
CA VAL A 55 -18.13 -14.85 9.30
C VAL A 55 -18.13 -16.32 9.72
N VAL A 56 -16.98 -17.00 9.64
CA VAL A 56 -16.85 -18.42 10.01
C VAL A 56 -17.10 -18.63 11.50
N ASP A 57 -16.55 -17.78 12.37
CA ASP A 57 -16.76 -17.86 13.81
C ASP A 57 -18.24 -17.73 14.17
N ALA A 58 -18.99 -16.84 13.50
CA ALA A 58 -20.44 -16.73 13.69
C ALA A 58 -21.16 -18.04 13.36
N HIS A 59 -20.79 -18.69 12.25
CA HIS A 59 -21.31 -20.01 11.91
C HIS A 59 -20.89 -21.09 12.93
N VAL A 60 -19.66 -21.05 13.44
CA VAL A 60 -19.20 -21.99 14.47
C VAL A 60 -20.02 -21.84 15.74
N GLN A 61 -20.27 -20.61 16.22
CA GLN A 61 -21.10 -20.37 17.41
C GLN A 61 -22.52 -20.93 17.23
N PHE A 62 -23.10 -20.76 16.05
CA PHE A 62 -24.41 -21.33 15.73
C PHE A 62 -24.38 -22.87 15.75
N ARG A 63 -23.35 -23.48 15.15
CA ARG A 63 -23.22 -24.94 15.08
C ARG A 63 -22.89 -25.59 16.42
N LEU A 64 -22.28 -24.85 17.35
CA LEU A 64 -22.07 -25.27 18.73
C LEU A 64 -23.33 -25.11 19.60
N GLY A 65 -24.40 -24.49 19.07
CA GLY A 65 -25.64 -24.26 19.82
C GLY A 65 -25.57 -23.07 20.79
N ASN A 66 -24.54 -22.21 20.69
CA ASN A 66 -24.38 -21.06 21.58
C ASN A 66 -25.25 -19.86 21.17
N ILE A 67 -25.69 -19.82 19.91
CA ILE A 67 -26.59 -18.79 19.37
C ILE A 67 -27.68 -19.43 18.51
N ASP A 68 -28.81 -18.75 18.37
CA ASP A 68 -29.89 -19.21 17.50
C ASP A 68 -29.67 -18.82 16.01
N ALA A 69 -30.56 -19.29 15.14
CA ALA A 69 -30.50 -19.03 13.70
C ALA A 69 -30.76 -17.55 13.34
N TYR A 70 -31.59 -16.85 14.12
CA TYR A 70 -31.94 -15.45 13.87
C TYR A 70 -30.78 -14.52 14.25
N GLN A 71 -30.12 -14.80 15.37
CA GLN A 71 -28.89 -14.17 15.85
C GLN A 71 -27.73 -14.39 14.88
N LEU A 72 -27.61 -15.60 14.29
CA LEU A 72 -26.65 -15.83 13.21
C LEU A 72 -26.93 -14.90 12.02
N ALA A 73 -28.18 -14.84 11.56
CA ALA A 73 -28.55 -14.01 10.42
C ALA A 73 -28.32 -12.51 10.68
N ASP A 74 -28.70 -12.01 11.86
CA ASP A 74 -28.44 -10.63 12.29
C ASP A 74 -26.94 -10.35 12.45
N GLY A 75 -26.17 -11.30 12.99
CA GLY A 75 -24.72 -11.23 13.11
C GLY A 75 -24.01 -11.14 11.75
N LEU A 76 -24.47 -11.89 10.75
CA LEU A 76 -23.98 -11.79 9.37
C LEU A 76 -24.35 -10.43 8.75
N GLN A 77 -25.59 -9.97 8.95
CA GLN A 77 -26.02 -8.65 8.48
C GLN A 77 -25.16 -7.54 9.10
N TYR A 78 -24.93 -7.61 10.41
CA TYR A 78 -24.08 -6.67 11.11
C TYR A 78 -22.65 -6.70 10.55
N THR A 79 -22.08 -7.89 10.38
CA THR A 79 -20.72 -8.09 9.87
C THR A 79 -20.53 -7.44 8.50
N PHE A 80 -21.39 -7.72 7.53
CA PHE A 80 -21.26 -7.18 6.17
C PHE A 80 -21.56 -5.68 6.07
N ASN A 81 -22.37 -5.11 6.97
CA ASN A 81 -22.63 -3.67 6.97
C ASN A 81 -21.58 -2.86 7.74
N HIS A 82 -20.85 -3.48 8.66
CA HIS A 82 -19.88 -2.82 9.54
C HIS A 82 -18.44 -3.30 9.31
N VAL A 83 -18.11 -3.79 8.11
CA VAL A 83 -16.75 -4.19 7.74
C VAL A 83 -15.72 -3.07 7.99
N GLY A 84 -16.07 -1.81 7.78
CA GLY A 84 -15.18 -0.67 8.06
C GLY A 84 -14.88 -0.45 9.55
N GLN A 85 -15.70 -0.99 10.45
CA GLN A 85 -15.51 -0.90 11.90
C GLN A 85 -14.85 -2.18 12.44
N LEU A 86 -15.32 -3.35 11.99
CA LEU A 86 -14.83 -4.66 12.43
C LEU A 86 -13.46 -5.03 11.84
N THR A 87 -13.13 -4.44 10.69
CA THR A 87 -11.84 -4.62 10.02
C THR A 87 -11.17 -3.26 9.78
N GLY A 88 -9.91 -3.30 9.33
CA GLY A 88 -9.13 -2.14 8.93
C GLY A 88 -8.84 -2.05 7.43
N MET A 89 -9.58 -2.77 6.57
CA MET A 89 -9.22 -2.92 5.15
C MET A 89 -9.06 -1.57 4.41
N TYR A 90 -9.89 -0.57 4.74
CA TYR A 90 -9.85 0.76 4.12
C TYR A 90 -8.50 1.48 4.30
N ARG A 91 -7.74 1.16 5.36
CA ARG A 91 -6.41 1.74 5.62
C ARG A 91 -5.37 1.29 4.60
N TYR A 92 -5.53 0.07 4.07
CA TYR A 92 -4.58 -0.56 3.15
C TYR A 92 -5.05 -0.51 1.68
N LYS A 93 -6.34 -0.21 1.46
CA LYS A 93 -6.90 0.13 0.14
C LYS A 93 -8.13 1.03 0.30
N TYR A 94 -7.92 2.35 0.20
CA TYR A 94 -8.99 3.34 0.46
C TYR A 94 -10.18 3.29 -0.51
N ARG A 95 -9.99 2.82 -1.76
CA ARG A 95 -11.09 2.67 -2.73
C ARG A 95 -12.22 1.75 -2.23
N LEU A 96 -11.94 0.91 -1.22
CA LEU A 96 -12.92 0.08 -0.51
C LEU A 96 -14.03 0.89 0.19
N MET A 97 -13.82 2.20 0.42
CA MET A 97 -14.87 3.12 0.89
C MET A 97 -16.10 3.14 -0.03
N ARG A 98 -15.97 2.77 -1.31
CA ARG A 98 -17.12 2.59 -2.22
C ARG A 98 -18.05 1.49 -1.71
N GLN A 99 -17.51 0.32 -1.35
CA GLN A 99 -18.28 -0.81 -0.84
C GLN A 99 -18.87 -0.53 0.53
N ILE A 100 -18.12 0.11 1.43
CA ILE A 100 -18.60 0.48 2.76
C ILE A 100 -19.82 1.41 2.66
N ARG A 101 -19.74 2.45 1.82
CA ARG A 101 -20.87 3.36 1.60
C ARG A 101 -22.09 2.63 1.02
N MET A 102 -21.88 1.81 -0.01
CA MET A 102 -22.96 1.00 -0.59
C MET A 102 -23.64 0.08 0.44
N CYS A 103 -22.88 -0.57 1.34
CA CYS A 103 -23.48 -1.39 2.39
C CYS A 103 -24.27 -0.56 3.41
N LYS A 104 -23.83 0.67 3.73
CA LYS A 104 -24.61 1.58 4.57
C LYS A 104 -25.92 1.97 3.89
N ASP A 105 -25.88 2.30 2.61
CA ASP A 105 -27.08 2.67 1.83
C ASP A 105 -28.07 1.49 1.79
N LEU A 106 -27.57 0.27 1.54
CA LEU A 106 -28.36 -0.96 1.62
C LEU A 106 -28.95 -1.17 3.01
N LYS A 107 -28.17 -0.96 4.07
CA LYS A 107 -28.66 -1.05 5.46
C LYS A 107 -29.84 -0.09 5.69
N HIS A 108 -29.70 1.17 5.28
CA HIS A 108 -30.77 2.17 5.42
C HIS A 108 -32.03 1.77 4.65
N LEU A 109 -31.89 1.33 3.41
CA LEU A 109 -33.00 0.87 2.57
C LEU A 109 -33.74 -0.32 3.20
N ILE A 110 -32.99 -1.35 3.61
CA ILE A 110 -33.55 -2.57 4.22
C ILE A 110 -34.25 -2.22 5.53
N TYR A 111 -33.59 -1.46 6.41
CA TYR A 111 -34.09 -1.21 7.76
C TYR A 111 -35.34 -0.33 7.73
N TYR A 112 -35.39 0.65 6.83
CA TYR A 112 -36.58 1.50 6.66
C TYR A 112 -37.80 0.68 6.22
N ARG A 113 -37.61 -0.36 5.40
CA ARG A 113 -38.71 -1.23 4.97
C ARG A 113 -39.05 -2.33 5.98
N PHE A 114 -38.05 -2.87 6.68
CA PHE A 114 -38.20 -3.97 7.63
C PHE A 114 -38.80 -3.52 8.96
N ASN A 115 -38.32 -2.40 9.52
CA ASN A 115 -38.77 -1.88 10.81
C ASN A 115 -40.02 -0.99 10.62
N THR A 116 -41.11 -1.58 10.11
CA THR A 116 -42.39 -0.91 9.91
C THR A 116 -43.53 -1.65 10.62
N GLY A 117 -44.59 -0.93 10.98
CA GLY A 117 -45.73 -1.50 11.69
C GLY A 117 -45.37 -1.90 13.13
N PRO A 118 -45.66 -3.14 13.57
CA PRO A 118 -45.37 -3.61 14.92
C PRO A 118 -43.88 -3.86 15.20
N VAL A 119 -43.03 -3.91 14.15
CA VAL A 119 -41.59 -4.14 14.29
C VAL A 119 -40.87 -2.83 14.59
N GLY A 120 -40.37 -2.70 15.82
CA GLY A 120 -39.66 -1.52 16.30
C GLY A 120 -38.22 -1.37 15.79
N LYS A 121 -37.54 -0.31 16.25
CA LYS A 121 -36.10 -0.13 16.00
C LYS A 121 -35.31 -1.01 16.98
N GLY A 122 -34.48 -1.90 16.45
CA GLY A 122 -33.63 -2.77 17.27
C GLY A 122 -32.74 -3.69 16.43
N PRO A 123 -31.91 -4.51 17.10
CA PRO A 123 -31.28 -5.67 16.47
C PRO A 123 -32.34 -6.71 16.06
N GLY A 124 -31.99 -7.63 15.16
CA GLY A 124 -32.91 -8.68 14.66
C GLY A 124 -33.21 -8.61 13.17
N VAL A 125 -32.45 -7.82 12.40
CA VAL A 125 -32.61 -7.71 10.94
C VAL A 125 -31.63 -8.65 10.26
N GLY A 126 -32.06 -9.87 9.93
CA GLY A 126 -31.21 -10.91 9.35
C GLY A 126 -31.00 -10.87 7.83
N PHE A 127 -31.30 -9.76 7.14
CA PHE A 127 -31.30 -9.71 5.67
C PHE A 127 -29.93 -9.38 5.05
N TRP A 128 -28.99 -10.33 5.15
CA TRP A 128 -27.57 -10.14 4.81
C TRP A 128 -27.18 -10.33 3.34
N ALA A 129 -28.06 -10.91 2.53
CA ALA A 129 -27.73 -11.28 1.14
C ALA A 129 -27.28 -10.10 0.25
N PRO A 130 -27.90 -8.89 0.29
CA PRO A 130 -27.44 -7.77 -0.54
C PRO A 130 -26.02 -7.32 -0.20
N SER A 131 -25.73 -7.13 1.08
CA SER A 131 -24.40 -6.69 1.54
C SER A 131 -23.35 -7.77 1.32
N TRP A 132 -23.68 -9.06 1.47
CA TRP A 132 -22.80 -10.17 1.11
C TRP A 132 -22.37 -10.13 -0.37
N ARG A 133 -23.31 -9.87 -1.30
CA ARG A 133 -22.99 -9.74 -2.73
C ARG A 133 -22.02 -8.60 -3.02
N VAL A 134 -22.13 -7.46 -2.32
CA VAL A 134 -21.18 -6.34 -2.45
C VAL A 134 -19.76 -6.80 -2.13
N TRP A 135 -19.58 -7.59 -1.08
CA TRP A 135 -18.27 -8.11 -0.70
C TRP A 135 -17.77 -9.21 -1.61
N LEU A 136 -18.63 -10.06 -2.16
CA LEU A 136 -18.24 -11.04 -3.19
C LEU A 136 -17.74 -10.36 -4.46
N PHE A 137 -18.43 -9.32 -4.96
CA PHE A 137 -17.98 -8.58 -6.13
C PHE A 137 -16.69 -7.81 -5.86
N PHE A 138 -16.49 -7.32 -4.63
CA PHE A 138 -15.19 -6.80 -4.22
C PHE A 138 -14.10 -7.86 -4.30
N LEU A 139 -14.35 -9.07 -3.78
CA LEU A 139 -13.39 -10.17 -3.83
C LEU A 139 -13.05 -10.54 -5.28
N ARG A 140 -14.05 -10.64 -6.17
CA ARG A 140 -13.82 -10.86 -7.60
C ARG A 140 -12.84 -9.85 -8.21
N GLY A 141 -12.99 -8.57 -7.88
CA GLY A 141 -12.11 -7.51 -8.40
C GLY A 141 -10.74 -7.41 -7.71
N ILE A 142 -10.61 -7.88 -6.47
CA ILE A 142 -9.36 -7.76 -5.69
C ILE A 142 -8.41 -8.93 -5.89
N VAL A 143 -8.93 -10.13 -6.20
CA VAL A 143 -8.15 -11.37 -6.40
C VAL A 143 -6.97 -11.16 -7.34
N PRO A 144 -7.11 -10.73 -8.61
CA PRO A 144 -5.97 -10.59 -9.52
C PRO A 144 -4.94 -9.55 -9.05
N LEU A 145 -5.40 -8.51 -8.34
CA LEU A 145 -4.50 -7.51 -7.78
C LEU A 145 -3.66 -8.09 -6.64
N LEU A 146 -4.31 -8.85 -5.74
CA LEU A 146 -3.64 -9.49 -4.61
C LEU A 146 -2.72 -10.61 -5.05
N GLU A 147 -3.10 -11.42 -6.03
CA GLU A 147 -2.24 -12.45 -6.62
C GLU A 147 -0.94 -11.84 -7.13
N ARG A 148 -1.02 -10.77 -7.92
CA ARG A 148 0.18 -10.06 -8.39
C ARG A 148 1.01 -9.50 -7.23
N TRP A 149 0.35 -8.89 -6.24
CA TRP A 149 1.06 -8.29 -5.11
C TRP A 149 1.73 -9.31 -4.19
N LEU A 150 1.06 -10.44 -3.93
CA LEU A 150 1.57 -11.54 -3.12
C LEU A 150 2.65 -12.32 -3.90
N GLY A 151 2.46 -12.54 -5.20
CA GLY A 151 3.48 -13.12 -6.08
C GLY A 151 4.77 -12.31 -6.04
N ASN A 152 4.68 -10.99 -6.26
CA ASN A 152 5.84 -10.09 -6.17
C ASN A 152 6.47 -10.05 -4.75
N LEU A 153 5.66 -10.20 -3.70
CA LEU A 153 6.15 -10.25 -2.31
C LEU A 153 6.93 -11.53 -2.05
N LEU A 154 6.43 -12.68 -2.53
CA LEU A 154 7.04 -13.99 -2.35
C LEU A 154 8.30 -14.12 -3.23
N ALA A 155 8.23 -13.78 -4.52
CA ALA A 155 9.39 -13.75 -5.41
C ALA A 155 10.53 -12.95 -4.78
N ARG A 156 10.25 -11.73 -4.31
CA ARG A 156 11.25 -10.90 -3.60
C ARG A 156 11.79 -11.53 -2.31
N GLN A 157 10.99 -12.34 -1.62
CA GLN A 157 11.40 -12.99 -0.39
C GLN A 157 12.32 -14.20 -0.64
N PHE A 158 12.12 -14.91 -1.75
CA PHE A 158 12.87 -16.12 -2.09
C PHE A 158 14.04 -15.85 -3.04
N GLU A 159 13.84 -15.05 -4.08
CA GLU A 159 14.84 -14.68 -5.10
C GLU A 159 15.65 -13.44 -4.70
N GLY A 160 15.17 -12.69 -3.70
CA GLY A 160 15.80 -11.45 -3.25
C GLY A 160 15.39 -10.22 -4.06
N ARG A 161 16.09 -9.10 -3.82
CA ARG A 161 15.88 -7.84 -4.56
C ARG A 161 17.00 -7.62 -5.56
N HIS A 162 16.65 -7.41 -6.82
CA HIS A 162 17.60 -6.96 -7.83
C HIS A 162 17.85 -5.44 -7.70
N SER A 163 19.08 -5.04 -7.37
CA SER A 163 19.43 -3.67 -7.00
C SER A 163 19.51 -2.66 -8.16
N LYS A 164 19.51 -3.13 -9.42
CA LYS A 164 19.57 -2.30 -10.64
C LYS A 164 18.77 -2.87 -11.83
N SER A 165 17.78 -3.73 -11.58
CA SER A 165 17.07 -4.41 -12.68
C SER A 165 16.24 -3.50 -13.58
N TYR A 166 15.88 -2.30 -13.10
CA TYR A 166 15.06 -1.35 -13.85
C TYR A 166 15.62 0.06 -13.72
N ALA A 167 15.63 0.80 -14.84
CA ALA A 167 15.90 2.22 -14.85
C ALA A 167 14.82 2.93 -14.02
N LYS A 168 15.24 3.87 -13.15
CA LYS A 168 14.32 4.64 -12.33
C LYS A 168 13.79 5.81 -13.16
N ASN A 169 12.47 5.91 -13.32
CA ASN A 169 11.85 7.05 -13.97
C ASN A 169 12.17 8.36 -13.24
N VAL A 170 12.30 9.45 -13.99
CA VAL A 170 12.45 10.80 -13.46
C VAL A 170 11.09 11.30 -12.98
N THR A 171 10.84 11.13 -11.68
CA THR A 171 9.69 11.73 -11.01
C THR A 171 10.00 13.15 -10.57
N LYS A 172 8.97 13.95 -10.21
CA LYS A 172 9.07 15.36 -9.79
C LYS A 172 10.29 15.71 -8.91
N GLN A 173 10.62 14.88 -7.91
CA GLN A 173 11.76 15.11 -7.01
C GLN A 173 13.13 15.19 -7.72
N ARG A 174 13.28 14.56 -8.89
CA ARG A 174 14.56 14.41 -9.59
C ARG A 174 14.67 15.22 -10.87
N VAL A 175 13.65 16.03 -11.20
CA VAL A 175 13.62 16.77 -12.46
C VAL A 175 14.83 17.69 -12.58
N GLU A 176 15.09 18.52 -11.57
CA GLU A 176 16.23 19.44 -11.58
C GLU A 176 17.58 18.72 -11.58
N SER A 177 17.75 17.70 -10.72
CA SER A 177 19.00 16.95 -10.68
C SER A 177 19.27 16.17 -11.96
N HIS A 178 18.22 15.71 -12.65
CA HIS A 178 18.35 15.04 -13.94
C HIS A 178 18.69 16.04 -15.05
N PHE A 179 18.05 17.22 -15.04
CA PHE A 179 18.35 18.30 -15.96
C PHE A 179 19.83 18.73 -15.85
N ASP A 180 20.34 18.94 -14.64
CA ASP A 180 21.76 19.27 -14.41
C ASP A 180 22.70 18.15 -14.90
N LEU A 181 22.28 16.89 -14.78
CA LEU A 181 23.05 15.73 -15.23
C LEU A 181 23.12 15.68 -16.77
N GLU A 182 22.00 15.90 -17.43
CA GLU A 182 21.90 15.96 -18.90
C GLU A 182 22.62 17.17 -19.47
N LEU A 183 22.47 18.36 -18.86
CA LEU A 183 23.15 19.58 -19.28
C LEU A 183 24.67 19.42 -19.22
N ARG A 184 25.20 18.87 -18.11
CA ARG A 184 26.64 18.58 -17.99
C ARG A 184 27.09 17.56 -19.04
N ALA A 185 26.31 16.52 -19.30
CA ALA A 185 26.64 15.53 -20.31
C ALA A 185 26.66 16.12 -21.73
N SER A 186 25.67 16.96 -22.08
CA SER A 186 25.59 17.64 -23.37
C SER A 186 26.80 18.55 -23.59
N VAL A 187 27.09 19.43 -22.63
CA VAL A 187 28.23 20.36 -22.74
C VAL A 187 29.56 19.60 -22.83
N MET A 188 29.68 18.49 -22.10
CA MET A 188 30.85 17.62 -22.19
C MET A 188 31.03 17.00 -23.58
N HIS A 189 29.94 16.62 -24.24
CA HIS A 189 29.98 16.08 -25.59
C HIS A 189 30.49 17.14 -26.58
N ASP A 190 29.89 18.33 -26.56
CA ASP A 190 30.26 19.45 -27.43
C ASP A 190 31.74 19.85 -27.28
N ILE A 191 32.23 19.94 -26.03
CA ILE A 191 33.62 20.30 -25.73
C ILE A 191 34.61 19.27 -26.26
N LEU A 192 34.31 17.98 -26.11
CA LEU A 192 35.20 16.92 -26.57
C LEU A 192 35.31 16.88 -28.11
N ASP A 193 34.27 17.33 -28.82
CA ASP A 193 34.27 17.43 -30.27
C ASP A 193 35.00 18.70 -30.75
N MET A 194 34.88 19.82 -30.03
CA MET A 194 35.59 21.07 -30.36
C MET A 194 37.10 21.01 -30.13
N MET A 195 37.58 20.12 -29.24
CA MET A 195 39.01 20.04 -28.93
C MET A 195 39.83 19.30 -30.01
N PRO A 196 40.99 19.83 -30.43
CA PRO A 196 41.88 19.15 -31.37
C PRO A 196 42.46 17.85 -30.78
N GLN A 197 42.88 16.95 -31.67
CA GLN A 197 43.49 15.67 -31.27
C GLN A 197 44.74 15.91 -30.41
N GLY A 198 44.82 15.25 -29.25
CA GLY A 198 45.92 15.39 -28.28
C GLY A 198 45.63 16.22 -27.03
N VAL A 199 44.54 16.99 -26.96
CA VAL A 199 44.25 17.93 -25.83
C VAL A 199 43.09 17.49 -24.91
N LYS A 200 42.37 16.43 -25.28
CA LYS A 200 41.00 16.13 -24.78
C LYS A 200 40.88 15.73 -23.29
N GLN A 201 41.83 15.00 -22.72
CA GLN A 201 41.58 14.25 -21.47
C GLN A 201 41.64 15.09 -20.18
N ASN A 202 42.45 16.15 -20.12
CA ASN A 202 42.77 16.82 -18.84
C ASN A 202 41.97 18.09 -18.55
N LYS A 203 41.27 18.68 -19.54
CA LYS A 203 40.60 20.00 -19.37
C LYS A 203 39.09 19.93 -19.08
N SER A 204 38.47 18.77 -19.27
CA SER A 204 37.02 18.54 -19.12
C SER A 204 36.45 19.01 -17.77
N ARG A 205 37.07 18.60 -16.67
CA ARG A 205 36.62 18.96 -15.31
C ARG A 205 36.72 20.46 -15.04
N VAL A 206 37.78 21.11 -15.53
CA VAL A 206 38.01 22.55 -15.33
C VAL A 206 36.93 23.35 -16.07
N ILE A 207 36.59 22.96 -17.30
CA ILE A 207 35.54 23.63 -18.07
C ILE A 207 34.16 23.48 -17.40
N LEU A 208 33.84 22.30 -16.85
CA LEU A 208 32.61 22.10 -16.08
C LEU A 208 32.54 22.95 -14.80
N SER A 209 33.68 23.18 -14.15
CA SER A 209 33.78 24.11 -13.01
C SER A 209 33.50 25.54 -13.46
N HIS A 210 34.06 25.98 -14.59
CA HIS A 210 33.76 27.29 -15.18
C HIS A 210 32.30 27.45 -15.55
N LEU A 211 31.65 26.43 -16.13
CA LEU A 211 30.21 26.45 -16.40
C LEU A 211 29.39 26.60 -15.11
N SER A 212 29.78 25.88 -14.06
CA SER A 212 29.12 25.96 -12.75
C SER A 212 29.32 27.33 -12.07
N GLU A 213 30.45 28.00 -12.32
CA GLU A 213 30.71 29.37 -11.85
C GLU A 213 29.93 30.40 -12.68
N ALA A 214 29.95 30.28 -14.01
CA ALA A 214 29.21 31.14 -14.92
C ALA A 214 27.71 31.17 -14.59
N PHE A 215 27.12 30.00 -14.29
CA PHE A 215 25.72 29.92 -13.87
C PHE A 215 25.46 30.58 -12.51
N ARG A 216 26.40 30.50 -11.57
CA ARG A 216 26.32 31.21 -10.27
C ARG A 216 26.39 32.72 -10.45
N CYS A 217 27.33 33.21 -11.27
CA CYS A 217 27.44 34.63 -11.61
C CYS A 217 26.18 35.14 -12.31
N TRP A 218 25.63 34.37 -13.26
CA TRP A 218 24.37 34.70 -13.93
C TRP A 218 23.21 34.83 -12.94
N LYS A 219 23.04 33.86 -12.02
CA LYS A 219 22.02 33.93 -10.96
C LYS A 219 22.21 35.12 -10.01
N ALA A 220 23.47 35.50 -9.75
CA ALA A 220 23.81 36.64 -8.89
C ALA A 220 23.81 37.98 -9.64
N ASN A 221 23.55 37.99 -10.94
CA ASN A 221 23.65 39.16 -11.81
C ASN A 221 25.05 39.84 -11.77
N ILE A 222 26.11 39.03 -11.69
CA ILE A 222 27.51 39.47 -11.70
C ILE A 222 28.10 39.22 -13.09
N PRO A 223 28.80 40.18 -13.71
CA PRO A 223 29.47 39.95 -14.99
C PRO A 223 30.57 38.88 -14.84
N TRP A 224 30.50 37.82 -15.63
CA TRP A 224 31.47 36.74 -15.62
C TRP A 224 32.43 36.86 -16.80
N LYS A 225 33.72 37.11 -16.51
CA LYS A 225 34.80 37.19 -17.50
C LYS A 225 36.05 36.52 -16.92
N VAL A 226 36.50 35.45 -17.55
CA VAL A 226 37.72 34.72 -17.15
C VAL A 226 38.92 35.32 -17.90
N PRO A 227 39.99 35.76 -17.22
CA PRO A 227 41.25 36.14 -17.87
C PRO A 227 41.85 34.93 -18.61
N GLY A 228 42.23 35.13 -19.88
CA GLY A 228 42.75 34.08 -20.76
C GLY A 228 44.19 33.72 -20.51
#